data_AF-A0AAD7WHJ2-F1
#
_entry.id   AF-A0AAD7WHJ2-F1
#
_cell.length_a   1.000
_cell.length_b   1.000
_cell.length_c   1.000
_cell.angle_alpha   90.00
_cell.angle_beta   90.00
_cell.angle_gamma   90.00
#
_symmetry.space_group_name_H-M   'P 1'
#
loop_
_entity.id
_entity.type
_entity.pdbx_description
1 polymer ?
#
loop_
_entity_poly.entity_id
_entity_poly.type
_entity_poly.pdbx_seq_one_letter_code
_entity_poly.pdbx_strand_id
1 'polypeptide(L)'
;MAPAGAILVLLRCLYSESLAMNLLYPVSLVLLLPALVVAEVTSFTNCPQFFTQPYSKVSFPTILQGPRYKQICQRHDNIYEFATLYDTTNRIPVYSAYKYFGRTPCTRRPGNWFIEPQLDIPGGSPNMSPEGPNIGQKQALNMDYINSGYHKGHLYPVFQVRKQCTADATFTLTNGAPQVPNFNQGAWKKIEREIAEVLSTNQKCKGNPVYVVTGTVPGNILMNGWVNIPSYFWSAYCCLDNNNVPQISNGYIGMNVIHSKVDGPITVAALEGKLSDNNHYATPFSVFGGRC
;
A
#
# COMPACT_ATOMS: atom_id res chain seq x y z
N MET A 1 25.90 -3.66 25.47
CA MET A 1 26.19 -4.61 24.37
C MET A 1 24.94 -4.74 23.52
N ALA A 2 24.85 -4.00 22.42
CA ALA A 2 23.72 -4.11 21.48
C ALA A 2 23.90 -5.37 20.63
N PRO A 3 22.83 -6.12 20.29
CA PRO A 3 23.00 -7.38 19.60
C PRO A 3 23.35 -7.12 18.12
N ALA A 4 24.37 -7.83 17.63
CA ALA A 4 24.91 -7.76 16.27
C ALA A 4 23.92 -8.13 15.14
N GLY A 5 22.66 -8.43 15.46
CA GLY A 5 21.62 -8.81 14.50
C GLY A 5 20.98 -7.63 13.75
N ALA A 6 20.94 -6.43 14.34
CA ALA A 6 20.31 -5.26 13.71
C ALA A 6 21.18 -4.67 12.57
N ILE A 7 22.50 -4.75 12.71
CA ILE A 7 23.47 -4.20 11.74
C ILE A 7 23.45 -4.99 10.42
N LEU A 8 23.24 -6.31 10.47
CA LEU A 8 23.27 -7.16 9.27
C LEU A 8 22.02 -7.02 8.39
N VAL A 9 20.88 -6.59 8.95
CA VAL A 9 19.63 -6.33 8.20
C VAL A 9 19.71 -4.99 7.48
N LEU A 10 20.26 -3.96 8.14
CA LEU A 10 20.56 -2.64 7.54
C LEU A 10 21.46 -2.76 6.30
N LEU A 11 22.47 -3.64 6.35
CA LEU A 11 23.39 -3.89 5.22
C LEU A 11 22.72 -4.55 4.00
N ARG A 12 21.59 -5.25 4.14
CA ARG A 12 20.89 -5.85 2.98
C ARG A 12 19.98 -4.88 2.23
N CYS A 13 19.67 -3.73 2.81
CA CYS A 13 18.80 -2.72 2.20
C CYS A 13 19.56 -1.60 1.48
N LEU A 14 20.81 -1.31 1.87
CA LEU A 14 21.53 -0.09 1.48
C LEU A 14 22.56 -0.24 0.34
N TYR A 15 22.90 -1.44 -0.11
CA TYR A 15 23.99 -1.60 -1.09
C TYR A 15 23.50 -1.74 -2.53
N SER A 16 23.40 -0.61 -3.20
CA SER A 16 23.74 -0.43 -4.62
C SER A 16 23.91 1.06 -4.86
N GLU A 17 25.14 1.55 -4.74
CA GLU A 17 25.82 2.48 -5.66
C GLU A 17 27.05 3.11 -4.97
N SER A 18 28.10 3.28 -5.77
CA SER A 18 29.47 3.67 -5.44
C SER A 18 29.57 5.02 -4.73
N LEU A 19 30.34 5.11 -3.64
CA LEU A 19 30.72 6.36 -2.98
C LEU A 19 32.24 6.50 -2.96
N ALA A 20 32.76 7.43 -3.74
CA ALA A 20 34.04 8.07 -3.50
C ALA A 20 33.84 9.57 -3.63
N MET A 21 33.97 10.31 -2.53
CA MET A 21 34.69 11.59 -2.47
C MET A 21 34.79 12.09 -1.03
N ASN A 22 36.01 12.31 -0.55
CA ASN A 22 36.32 13.05 0.65
C ASN A 22 36.03 14.54 0.45
N LEU A 23 35.53 15.25 1.47
CA LEU A 23 35.85 16.66 1.73
C LEU A 23 35.44 17.08 3.16
N LEU A 24 36.34 17.79 3.83
CA LEU A 24 36.25 18.34 5.18
C LEU A 24 35.28 19.52 5.25
N TYR A 25 34.52 19.67 6.34
CA TYR A 25 33.74 20.87 6.64
C TYR A 25 34.00 21.38 8.08
N PRO A 26 34.01 22.71 8.31
CA PRO A 26 34.23 23.31 9.62
C PRO A 26 32.94 23.28 10.47
N VAL A 27 33.11 23.20 11.78
CA VAL A 27 32.03 23.16 12.77
C VAL A 27 31.35 24.54 12.82
N SER A 28 30.13 24.64 12.27
CA SER A 28 29.24 25.77 12.51
C SER A 28 28.31 25.46 13.67
N LEU A 29 28.28 26.37 14.66
CA LEU A 29 27.41 26.32 15.82
C LEU A 29 25.96 26.60 15.37
N VAL A 30 25.14 25.55 15.24
CA VAL A 30 23.72 25.66 14.90
C VAL A 30 22.92 25.97 16.16
N LEU A 31 22.30 27.14 16.20
CA LEU A 31 21.30 27.52 17.20
C LEU A 31 20.07 26.60 17.05
N LEU A 32 19.90 25.68 18.00
CA LEU A 32 18.73 24.81 18.12
C LEU A 32 17.53 25.63 18.60
N LEU A 33 16.78 26.19 17.66
CA LEU A 33 15.40 26.57 17.92
C LEU A 33 14.59 25.28 18.14
N PRO A 34 13.71 25.20 19.16
CA PRO A 34 12.81 24.07 19.32
C PRO A 34 11.81 24.12 18.16
N ALA A 35 12.11 23.39 17.09
CA ALA A 35 11.11 23.09 16.09
C ALA A 35 10.01 22.32 16.81
N LEU A 36 8.82 22.92 16.92
CA LEU A 36 7.62 22.15 17.20
C LEU A 36 7.50 21.12 16.07
N VAL A 37 7.92 19.88 16.33
CA VAL A 37 7.68 18.77 15.43
C VAL A 37 6.21 18.41 15.57
N VAL A 38 5.38 19.12 14.83
CA VAL A 38 4.03 18.65 14.55
C VAL A 38 4.21 17.41 13.70
N ALA A 39 4.09 16.23 14.31
CA ALA A 39 4.14 14.98 13.56
C ALA A 39 2.93 14.94 12.63
N GLU A 40 3.18 15.27 11.36
CA GLU A 40 2.17 15.22 10.32
C GLU A 40 1.84 13.77 9.99
N VAL A 41 0.54 13.47 9.90
CA VAL A 41 0.06 12.40 9.03
C VAL A 41 0.59 12.73 7.64
N THR A 42 1.41 11.85 7.08
CA THR A 42 2.17 12.13 5.85
C THR A 42 1.23 12.41 4.67
N SER A 43 1.49 13.49 3.93
CA SER A 43 0.88 13.69 2.61
C SER A 43 1.53 12.77 1.58
N PHE A 44 0.77 12.30 0.58
CA PHE A 44 1.34 11.55 -0.55
C PHE A 44 2.40 12.32 -1.35
N THR A 45 2.47 13.64 -1.18
CA THR A 45 3.56 14.47 -1.70
C THR A 45 4.94 14.04 -1.18
N ASN A 46 5.01 13.30 -0.07
CA ASN A 46 6.26 12.77 0.49
C ASN A 46 6.71 11.45 -0.16
N CYS A 47 5.83 10.78 -0.91
CA CYS A 47 6.13 9.54 -1.61
C CYS A 47 5.56 9.48 -3.06
N PRO A 48 5.82 10.50 -3.90
CA PRO A 48 5.26 10.60 -5.24
C PRO A 48 5.73 9.49 -6.20
N GLN A 49 6.81 8.78 -5.86
CA GLN A 49 7.39 7.69 -6.66
C GLN A 49 6.49 6.45 -6.79
N PHE A 50 5.45 6.32 -5.96
CA PHE A 50 4.51 5.19 -6.00
C PHE A 50 3.27 5.46 -6.85
N PHE A 51 3.15 6.66 -7.40
CA PHE A 51 2.02 7.09 -8.19
C PHE A 51 2.44 7.31 -9.63
N THR A 52 1.50 7.11 -10.55
CA THR A 52 1.75 7.36 -11.98
C THR A 52 2.14 8.83 -12.19
N GLN A 53 3.07 9.09 -13.12
CA GLN A 53 3.52 10.44 -13.46
C GLN A 53 3.33 10.76 -14.96
N PRO A 54 2.12 10.56 -15.50
CA PRO A 54 1.87 10.77 -16.92
C PRO A 54 2.18 12.21 -17.32
N TYR A 55 2.96 12.37 -18.40
CA TYR A 55 3.46 13.66 -18.86
C TYR A 55 4.20 14.45 -17.75
N SER A 56 4.95 13.73 -16.91
CA SER A 56 5.76 14.28 -15.80
C SER A 56 4.96 15.00 -14.70
N LYS A 57 3.65 14.73 -14.59
CA LYS A 57 2.83 15.22 -13.49
C LYS A 57 2.25 14.05 -12.70
N VAL A 58 2.56 14.03 -11.41
CA VAL A 58 2.06 13.03 -10.47
C VAL A 58 0.54 13.01 -10.48
N SER A 59 -0.03 11.82 -10.60
CA SER A 59 -1.45 11.57 -10.60
C SER A 59 -1.79 10.65 -9.43
N PHE A 60 -2.47 11.20 -8.42
CA PHE A 60 -2.93 10.45 -7.26
C PHE A 60 -4.31 9.83 -7.55
N PRO A 61 -4.62 8.64 -6.99
CA PRO A 61 -6.00 8.18 -6.90
C PRO A 61 -6.84 9.17 -6.08
N THR A 62 -8.17 9.10 -6.21
CA THR A 62 -9.10 9.94 -5.46
C THR A 62 -8.84 9.82 -3.96
N ILE A 63 -8.53 10.96 -3.33
CA ILE A 63 -8.45 11.07 -1.87
C ILE A 63 -9.85 11.38 -1.35
N LEU A 64 -10.46 10.39 -0.69
CA LEU A 64 -11.75 10.57 -0.03
C LEU A 64 -11.65 11.63 1.07
N GLN A 65 -12.69 12.46 1.19
CA GLN A 65 -12.68 13.65 2.05
C GLN A 65 -13.12 13.33 3.47
N GLY A 66 -12.60 14.09 4.43
CA GLY A 66 -12.97 14.01 5.85
C GLY A 66 -11.85 13.48 6.75
N PRO A 67 -11.96 13.72 8.07
CA PRO A 67 -10.86 13.50 9.01
C PRO A 67 -10.52 12.02 9.24
N ARG A 68 -11.38 11.09 8.81
CA ARG A 68 -11.17 9.63 8.90
C ARG A 68 -10.17 9.10 7.88
N TYR A 69 -9.98 9.79 6.76
CA TYR A 69 -9.08 9.33 5.71
C TYR A 69 -7.67 9.86 5.95
N LYS A 70 -6.69 8.97 5.99
CA LYS A 70 -5.29 9.26 6.27
C LYS A 70 -4.43 8.80 5.11
N GLN A 71 -3.67 9.73 4.56
CA GLN A 71 -2.61 9.42 3.61
C GLN A 71 -1.42 8.90 4.41
N ILE A 72 -0.86 7.77 3.99
CA ILE A 72 0.25 7.12 4.66
C ILE A 72 1.30 6.77 3.60
N CYS A 73 2.46 7.41 3.67
CA CYS A 73 3.66 6.96 2.98
C CYS A 73 4.31 5.88 3.86
N GLN A 74 4.06 4.62 3.53
CA GLN A 74 4.41 3.46 4.34
C GLN A 74 5.92 3.37 4.44
N ARG A 75 6.44 3.50 5.67
CA ARG A 75 7.88 3.61 5.93
C ARG A 75 8.35 2.47 6.81
N HIS A 76 9.35 1.73 6.34
CA HIS A 76 9.98 0.64 7.07
C HIS A 76 11.49 0.91 7.10
N ASP A 77 12.10 0.91 8.29
CA ASP A 77 13.52 1.24 8.48
C ASP A 77 13.95 2.54 7.77
N ASN A 78 13.11 3.57 7.88
CA ASN A 78 13.27 4.89 7.28
C ASN A 78 13.19 4.94 5.74
N ILE A 79 12.86 3.83 5.07
CA ILE A 79 12.66 3.73 3.63
C ILE A 79 11.16 3.75 3.33
N TYR A 80 10.75 4.57 2.37
CA TYR A 80 9.40 4.50 1.82
C TYR A 80 9.26 3.27 0.93
N GLU A 81 8.24 2.46 1.17
CA GLU A 81 8.05 1.17 0.49
C GLU A 81 6.82 1.16 -0.45
N PHE A 82 5.74 1.83 -0.05
CA PHE A 82 4.52 2.04 -0.84
C PHE A 82 3.67 3.15 -0.20
N ALA A 83 2.50 3.45 -0.78
CA ALA A 83 1.56 4.43 -0.23
C ALA A 83 0.22 3.78 0.09
N THR A 84 -0.51 4.29 1.08
CA THR A 84 -1.85 3.81 1.45
C THR A 84 -2.76 4.97 1.82
N LEU A 85 -3.98 4.98 1.28
CA LEU A 85 -5.06 5.80 1.82
C LEU A 85 -5.86 4.92 2.78
N TYR A 86 -5.87 5.29 4.05
CA TYR A 86 -6.43 4.48 5.12
C TYR A 86 -7.67 5.12 5.72
N ASP A 87 -8.71 4.33 5.98
CA ASP A 87 -9.93 4.78 6.65
C ASP A 87 -9.87 4.40 8.14
N THR A 88 -9.62 5.37 9.01
CA THR A 88 -9.44 5.12 10.45
C THR A 88 -10.72 4.73 11.18
N THR A 89 -11.89 5.02 10.59
CA THR A 89 -13.18 4.67 11.20
C THR A 89 -13.58 3.25 10.81
N ASN A 90 -13.39 2.85 9.56
CA ASN A 90 -13.62 1.46 9.14
C ASN A 90 -12.42 0.54 9.46
N ARG A 91 -11.27 1.11 9.83
CA ARG A 91 -10.02 0.40 10.15
C ARG A 91 -9.54 -0.53 9.03
N ILE A 92 -9.74 -0.11 7.79
CA ILE A 92 -9.25 -0.81 6.59
C ILE A 92 -8.67 0.21 5.59
N PRO A 93 -7.74 -0.21 4.72
CA PRO A 93 -7.29 0.63 3.62
C PRO A 93 -8.41 0.85 2.59
N VAL A 94 -8.56 2.10 2.16
CA VAL A 94 -9.29 2.43 0.93
C VAL A 94 -8.51 1.87 -0.26
N TYR A 95 -7.20 2.15 -0.31
CA TYR A 95 -6.29 1.56 -1.28
C TYR A 95 -4.83 1.63 -0.83
N SER A 96 -3.99 0.81 -1.46
CA SER A 96 -2.53 0.91 -1.44
C SER A 96 -2.01 1.03 -2.88
N ALA A 97 -1.07 1.94 -3.08
CA ALA A 97 -0.45 2.26 -4.37
C ALA A 97 1.05 1.98 -4.33
N TYR A 98 1.58 1.34 -5.37
CA TYR A 98 2.99 0.96 -5.45
C TYR A 98 3.48 0.91 -6.90
N LYS A 99 4.80 1.08 -7.05
CA LYS A 99 5.50 0.87 -8.32
C LYS A 99 5.95 -0.59 -8.42
N TYR A 100 5.62 -1.25 -9.53
CA TYR A 100 6.01 -2.63 -9.77
C TYR A 100 7.41 -2.69 -10.39
N PHE A 101 8.35 -3.33 -9.70
CA PHE A 101 9.76 -3.46 -10.13
C PHE A 101 10.10 -4.85 -10.69
N GLY A 102 9.08 -5.66 -10.97
CA GLY A 102 9.21 -7.10 -11.16
C GLY A 102 9.05 -7.87 -9.84
N ARG A 103 9.12 -9.20 -9.92
CA ARG A 103 9.00 -10.08 -8.76
C ARG A 103 10.22 -10.99 -8.62
N THR A 104 10.58 -11.28 -7.38
CA THR A 104 11.57 -12.30 -7.02
C THR A 104 10.99 -13.13 -5.87
N PRO A 105 11.22 -14.45 -5.81
CA PRO A 105 10.73 -15.25 -4.69
C PRO A 105 11.18 -14.66 -3.36
N CYS A 106 10.22 -14.17 -2.58
CA CYS A 106 10.42 -13.63 -1.24
C CYS A 106 9.75 -14.55 -0.23
N THR A 107 10.36 -14.68 0.94
CA THR A 107 9.79 -15.45 2.05
C THR A 107 8.62 -14.68 2.63
N ARG A 108 7.46 -15.32 2.76
CA ARG A 108 6.33 -14.78 3.51
C ARG A 108 6.63 -14.90 5.00
N ARG A 109 6.51 -13.81 5.75
CA ARG A 109 6.68 -13.78 7.21
C ARG A 109 5.34 -13.44 7.87
N PRO A 110 4.39 -14.40 7.93
CA PRO A 110 3.03 -14.14 8.43
C PRO A 110 2.95 -13.96 9.95
N GLY A 111 4.06 -13.65 10.63
CA GLY A 111 4.11 -13.37 12.07
C GLY A 111 3.33 -12.10 12.43
N ASN A 112 3.63 -11.47 13.57
CA ASN A 112 2.89 -10.28 14.00
C ASN A 112 3.04 -9.16 12.96
N TRP A 113 1.92 -8.78 12.34
CA TRP A 113 1.88 -7.68 11.38
C TRP A 113 2.18 -6.36 12.11
N PHE A 114 2.86 -5.44 11.43
CA PHE A 114 3.08 -4.10 11.93
C PHE A 114 1.79 -3.27 11.98
N ILE A 115 1.87 -2.16 12.69
CA ILE A 115 0.90 -1.07 12.74
C ILE A 115 1.58 0.25 12.40
N GLU A 116 0.78 1.31 12.24
CA GLU A 116 1.23 2.68 12.02
C GLU A 116 1.05 3.51 13.32
N PRO A 117 2.10 3.72 14.13
CA PRO A 117 1.98 4.40 15.43
C PRO A 117 1.37 5.80 15.34
N GLN A 118 1.69 6.53 14.27
CA GLN A 118 1.23 7.89 13.98
C GLN A 118 -0.30 8.00 13.78
N LEU A 119 -1.02 6.89 13.61
CA LEU A 119 -2.47 6.92 13.56
C LEU A 119 -3.07 7.15 14.95
N ASP A 120 -2.64 6.36 15.94
CA ASP A 120 -3.20 6.36 17.30
C ASP A 120 -2.50 7.35 18.23
N ILE A 121 -1.19 7.54 18.06
CA ILE A 121 -0.34 8.32 18.97
C ILE A 121 0.02 9.66 18.32
N PRO A 122 -0.43 10.81 18.88
CA PRO A 122 0.06 12.12 18.45
C PRO A 122 1.58 12.19 18.61
N GLY A 123 2.31 12.56 17.56
CA GLY A 123 3.78 12.50 17.62
C GLY A 123 4.38 11.13 17.31
N GLY A 124 3.55 10.12 17.01
CA GLY A 124 3.98 8.76 16.76
C GLY A 124 4.99 8.66 15.61
N SER A 125 5.86 7.64 15.68
CA SER A 125 6.86 7.36 14.65
C SER A 125 6.21 7.27 13.26
N PRO A 126 6.83 7.86 12.21
CA PRO A 126 6.38 7.67 10.84
C PRO A 126 6.77 6.30 10.26
N ASN A 127 7.61 5.53 10.97
CA ASN A 127 7.91 4.15 10.61
C ASN A 127 6.88 3.21 11.22
N MET A 128 6.44 2.23 10.42
CA MET A 128 5.68 1.09 10.89
C MET A 128 6.44 0.35 11.98
N SER A 129 5.72 -0.20 12.95
CA SER A 129 6.32 -0.90 14.08
C SER A 129 5.46 -2.06 14.54
N PRO A 130 6.00 -3.00 15.35
CA PRO A 130 5.17 -3.92 16.10
C PRO A 130 4.16 -3.16 16.96
N GLU A 131 3.08 -3.85 17.34
CA GLU A 131 2.08 -3.31 18.27
C GLU A 131 2.71 -2.94 19.61
N GLY A 132 2.39 -1.75 20.11
CA GLY A 132 2.83 -1.22 21.40
C GLY A 132 1.64 -0.88 22.31
N PRO A 133 1.86 -0.14 23.41
CA PRO A 133 0.76 0.38 24.21
C PRO A 133 0.01 1.53 23.50
N ASN A 134 -1.22 1.82 23.93
CA ASN A 134 -2.02 2.98 23.47
C ASN A 134 -2.34 3.02 21.97
N ILE A 135 -2.60 1.85 21.38
CA ILE A 135 -2.94 1.67 19.95
C ILE A 135 -4.32 1.00 19.79
N GLY A 136 -4.84 0.97 18.55
CA GLY A 136 -6.08 0.25 18.22
C GLY A 136 -7.36 1.07 18.29
N GLN A 137 -7.27 2.41 18.34
CA GLN A 137 -8.45 3.28 18.25
C GLN A 137 -8.79 3.61 16.79
N LYS A 138 -7.77 3.78 15.96
CA LYS A 138 -7.86 4.26 14.59
C LYS A 138 -7.36 3.27 13.54
N GLN A 139 -6.95 2.07 13.94
CA GLN A 139 -6.50 1.02 13.03
C GLN A 139 -6.82 -0.37 13.57
N ALA A 140 -6.79 -1.37 12.68
CA ALA A 140 -6.94 -2.77 13.05
C ALA A 140 -5.70 -3.28 13.79
N LEU A 141 -5.90 -4.26 14.67
CA LEU A 141 -4.85 -4.98 15.40
C LEU A 141 -4.80 -6.46 15.00
N ASN A 142 -3.68 -7.11 15.28
CA ASN A 142 -3.50 -8.55 15.05
C ASN A 142 -4.56 -9.36 15.80
N MET A 143 -4.91 -8.94 17.02
CA MET A 143 -5.94 -9.56 17.87
C MET A 143 -7.32 -9.52 17.22
N ASP A 144 -7.65 -8.48 16.46
CA ASP A 144 -8.97 -8.34 15.80
C ASP A 144 -9.22 -9.47 14.79
N TYR A 145 -8.15 -10.07 14.24
CA TYR A 145 -8.25 -11.16 13.27
C TYR A 145 -8.25 -12.55 13.92
N ILE A 146 -7.91 -12.68 15.21
CA ILE A 146 -7.86 -13.97 15.89
C ILE A 146 -9.29 -14.54 15.99
N ASN A 147 -9.46 -15.81 15.58
CA ASN A 147 -10.73 -16.52 15.55
C ASN A 147 -11.86 -15.82 14.76
N SER A 148 -11.53 -14.86 13.90
CA SER A 148 -12.50 -14.08 13.13
C SER A 148 -13.10 -14.84 11.94
N GLY A 149 -12.42 -15.88 11.46
CA GLY A 149 -12.73 -16.54 10.19
C GLY A 149 -12.26 -15.79 8.94
N TYR A 150 -11.61 -14.63 9.08
CA TYR A 150 -11.09 -13.83 7.96
C TYR A 150 -9.55 -13.87 7.93
N HIS A 151 -9.00 -13.78 6.71
CA HIS A 151 -7.59 -13.52 6.52
C HIS A 151 -7.30 -12.02 6.51
N LYS A 152 -6.04 -11.66 6.82
CA LYS A 152 -5.45 -10.37 6.52
C LYS A 152 -5.08 -10.33 5.02
N GLY A 153 -6.05 -9.99 4.17
CA GLY A 153 -5.88 -9.90 2.71
C GLY A 153 -5.03 -8.69 2.34
N HIS A 154 -3.89 -8.90 1.68
CA HIS A 154 -2.97 -7.81 1.33
C HIS A 154 -3.50 -6.98 0.15
N LEU A 155 -3.19 -5.67 0.14
CA LEU A 155 -3.42 -4.81 -1.02
C LEU A 155 -2.15 -4.69 -1.88
N TYR A 156 -0.99 -4.50 -1.27
CA TYR A 156 0.30 -4.78 -1.91
C TYR A 156 0.71 -6.23 -1.60
N PRO A 157 0.51 -7.19 -2.51
CA PRO A 157 0.79 -8.59 -2.23
C PRO A 157 2.29 -8.90 -2.33
N VAL A 158 2.79 -9.72 -1.39
CA VAL A 158 4.17 -10.27 -1.41
C VAL A 158 4.55 -10.88 -2.78
N PHE A 159 3.57 -11.45 -3.51
CA PHE A 159 3.82 -12.07 -4.81
C PHE A 159 4.27 -11.09 -5.90
N GLN A 160 4.01 -9.80 -5.73
CA GLN A 160 4.39 -8.73 -6.66
C GLN A 160 5.64 -7.95 -6.20
N VAL A 161 6.30 -8.41 -5.15
CA VAL A 161 7.47 -7.74 -4.57
C VAL A 161 8.78 -8.32 -5.14
N ARG A 162 9.79 -7.45 -5.28
CA ARG A 162 11.15 -7.82 -5.73
C ARG A 162 12.16 -8.01 -4.59
N LYS A 163 11.98 -7.32 -3.45
CA LYS A 163 12.94 -7.29 -2.34
C LYS A 163 12.31 -7.82 -1.05
N GLN A 164 13.10 -8.55 -0.25
CA GLN A 164 12.60 -9.08 1.03
C GLN A 164 12.20 -7.99 2.03
N CYS A 165 12.91 -6.85 2.07
CA CYS A 165 12.57 -5.74 2.98
C CYS A 165 11.20 -5.13 2.65
N THR A 166 10.90 -4.93 1.36
CA THR A 166 9.59 -4.51 0.89
C THR A 166 8.54 -5.57 1.21
N ALA A 167 8.88 -6.87 1.06
CA ALA A 167 7.97 -7.96 1.39
C ALA A 167 7.61 -7.93 2.88
N ASP A 168 8.59 -7.73 3.75
CA ASP A 168 8.37 -7.57 5.19
C ASP A 168 7.52 -6.32 5.49
N ALA A 169 7.76 -5.20 4.81
CA ALA A 169 6.96 -3.98 4.94
C ALA A 169 5.50 -4.15 4.50
N THR A 170 5.20 -5.08 3.59
CA THR A 170 3.80 -5.36 3.19
C THR A 170 2.97 -5.99 4.30
N PHE A 171 3.60 -6.53 5.36
CA PHE A 171 2.93 -7.07 6.54
C PHE A 171 2.62 -5.96 7.58
N THR A 172 2.00 -4.85 7.15
CA THR A 172 1.40 -3.84 8.04
C THR A 172 -0.13 -3.91 7.92
N LEU A 173 -0.85 -3.77 9.03
CA LEU A 173 -2.31 -3.90 9.06
C LEU A 173 -3.01 -2.79 8.26
N THR A 174 -2.33 -1.68 8.00
CA THR A 174 -2.83 -0.65 7.10
C THR A 174 -2.73 -1.05 5.62
N ASN A 175 -2.01 -2.11 5.27
CA ASN A 175 -1.99 -2.74 3.93
C ASN A 175 -2.89 -3.99 3.85
N GLY A 176 -3.67 -4.26 4.90
CA GLY A 176 -4.49 -5.47 5.01
C GLY A 176 -5.96 -5.16 5.32
N ALA A 177 -6.86 -5.97 4.79
CA ALA A 177 -8.29 -5.93 5.14
C ALA A 177 -8.85 -7.34 5.37
N PRO A 178 -9.96 -7.51 6.13
CA PRO A 178 -10.63 -8.79 6.30
C PRO A 178 -11.06 -9.38 4.96
N GLN A 179 -10.46 -10.49 4.57
CA GLN A 179 -10.74 -11.16 3.31
C GLN A 179 -11.20 -12.59 3.55
N VAL A 180 -12.29 -12.98 2.91
CA VAL A 180 -12.83 -14.34 2.99
C VAL A 180 -11.77 -15.35 2.56
N PRO A 181 -11.46 -16.40 3.35
CA PRO A 181 -10.38 -17.34 3.06
C PRO A 181 -10.43 -17.96 1.65
N ASN A 182 -11.62 -18.40 1.22
CA ASN A 182 -11.83 -18.98 -0.11
C ASN A 182 -11.55 -17.96 -1.22
N PHE A 183 -11.93 -16.69 -1.02
CA PHE A 183 -11.68 -15.63 -1.96
C PHE A 183 -10.18 -15.30 -2.04
N ASN A 184 -9.55 -15.04 -0.89
CA ASN A 184 -8.13 -14.71 -0.78
C ASN A 184 -7.24 -15.80 -1.40
N GLN A 185 -7.39 -17.05 -0.98
CA GLN A 185 -6.54 -18.16 -1.44
C GLN A 185 -6.92 -18.68 -2.83
N GLY A 186 -8.13 -18.36 -3.29
CA GLY A 186 -8.71 -18.84 -4.55
C GLY A 186 -8.71 -17.76 -5.62
N ALA A 187 -9.89 -17.17 -5.86
CA ALA A 187 -10.10 -16.26 -6.99
C ALA A 187 -9.19 -15.02 -6.93
N TRP A 188 -9.02 -14.39 -5.77
CA TRP A 188 -8.18 -13.20 -5.65
C TRP A 188 -6.70 -13.50 -5.90
N LYS A 189 -6.16 -14.58 -5.33
CA LYS A 189 -4.80 -15.05 -5.62
C LYS A 189 -4.56 -15.33 -7.11
N LYS A 190 -5.58 -15.78 -7.86
CA LYS A 190 -5.46 -15.95 -9.32
C LYS A 190 -5.28 -14.59 -10.01
N ILE A 191 -6.04 -13.58 -9.61
CA ILE A 191 -5.92 -12.21 -10.14
C ILE A 191 -4.57 -11.58 -9.80
N GLU A 192 -4.09 -11.73 -8.55
CA GLU A 192 -2.75 -11.25 -8.17
C GLU A 192 -1.65 -11.84 -9.06
N ARG A 193 -1.82 -13.12 -9.45
CA ARG A 193 -0.90 -13.83 -10.35
C ARG A 193 -1.02 -13.37 -11.80
N GLU A 194 -2.24 -13.23 -12.29
CA GLU A 194 -2.52 -12.76 -13.65
C GLU A 194 -1.96 -11.36 -13.87
N ILE A 195 -2.20 -10.42 -12.94
CA ILE A 195 -1.61 -9.08 -12.99
C ILE A 195 -0.08 -9.20 -13.04
N ALA A 196 0.53 -9.94 -12.12
CA ALA A 196 1.98 -10.08 -12.09
C ALA A 196 2.55 -10.68 -13.40
N GLU A 197 1.83 -11.61 -14.03
CA GLU A 197 2.18 -12.19 -15.31
C GLU A 197 2.13 -11.15 -16.42
N VAL A 198 1.00 -10.45 -16.59
CA VAL A 198 0.84 -9.38 -17.60
C VAL A 198 1.93 -8.32 -17.46
N LEU A 199 2.19 -7.86 -16.24
CA LEU A 199 3.20 -6.83 -15.99
C LEU A 199 4.63 -7.31 -16.31
N SER A 200 4.86 -8.62 -16.29
CA SER A 200 6.18 -9.22 -16.56
C SER A 200 6.40 -9.63 -18.03
N THR A 201 5.33 -9.90 -18.79
CA THR A 201 5.40 -10.47 -20.14
C THR A 201 4.94 -9.49 -21.23
N ASN A 202 4.02 -8.57 -20.92
CA ASN A 202 3.51 -7.62 -21.91
C ASN A 202 4.58 -6.59 -22.26
N GLN A 203 4.89 -6.43 -23.56
CA GLN A 203 5.91 -5.50 -24.05
C GLN A 203 5.65 -4.03 -23.71
N LYS A 204 4.39 -3.64 -23.50
CA LYS A 204 4.02 -2.28 -23.06
C LYS A 204 4.34 -2.02 -21.58
N CYS A 205 4.53 -3.08 -20.79
CA CYS A 205 4.81 -3.00 -19.35
C CYS A 205 6.25 -3.41 -19.02
N LYS A 206 6.78 -4.43 -19.69
CA LYS A 206 8.10 -4.99 -19.41
C LYS A 206 9.19 -3.97 -19.73
N GLY A 207 10.00 -3.64 -18.73
CA GLY A 207 11.10 -2.66 -18.85
C GLY A 207 10.64 -1.19 -18.77
N ASN A 208 9.34 -0.98 -18.57
CA ASN A 208 8.69 0.33 -18.54
C ASN A 208 8.22 0.67 -17.12
N PRO A 209 7.91 1.95 -16.80
CA PRO A 209 7.29 2.30 -15.54
C PRO A 209 5.90 1.67 -15.40
N VAL A 210 5.70 0.88 -14.33
CA VAL A 210 4.44 0.21 -14.03
C VAL A 210 3.98 0.58 -12.62
N TYR A 211 2.73 0.97 -12.50
CA TYR A 211 2.10 1.35 -11.25
C TYR A 211 0.86 0.49 -11.02
N VAL A 212 0.64 0.09 -9.77
CA VAL A 212 -0.51 -0.71 -9.37
C VAL A 212 -1.19 -0.05 -8.18
N VAL A 213 -2.51 -0.04 -8.19
CA VAL A 213 -3.35 0.40 -7.07
C VAL A 213 -4.34 -0.71 -6.78
N THR A 214 -4.32 -1.20 -5.56
CA THR A 214 -5.26 -2.21 -5.07
C THR A 214 -6.04 -1.60 -3.93
N GLY A 215 -7.34 -1.83 -3.86
CA GLY A 215 -8.19 -1.24 -2.83
C GLY A 215 -9.36 -2.09 -2.43
N THR A 216 -10.12 -1.56 -1.48
CA THR A 216 -11.29 -2.23 -0.91
C THR A 216 -12.47 -1.29 -0.87
N VAL A 217 -13.66 -1.84 -1.07
CA VAL A 217 -14.91 -1.10 -0.90
C VAL A 217 -15.51 -1.53 0.44
N PRO A 218 -15.78 -0.61 1.38
CA PRO A 218 -16.35 -0.97 2.67
C PRO A 218 -17.65 -1.76 2.54
N GLY A 219 -17.86 -2.70 3.46
CA GLY A 219 -19.14 -3.38 3.64
C GLY A 219 -19.96 -2.77 4.79
N ASN A 220 -21.02 -3.46 5.18
CA ASN A 220 -21.92 -3.04 6.26
C ASN A 220 -21.74 -3.84 7.56
N ILE A 221 -20.73 -4.72 7.62
CA ILE A 221 -20.49 -5.63 8.75
C ILE A 221 -19.11 -5.35 9.33
N LEU A 222 -19.02 -5.38 10.67
CA LEU A 222 -17.76 -5.26 11.38
C LEU A 222 -17.31 -6.63 11.92
N MET A 223 -16.09 -7.04 11.58
CA MET A 223 -15.37 -8.14 12.19
C MET A 223 -15.09 -7.82 13.66
N ASN A 224 -15.59 -8.68 14.55
CA ASN A 224 -15.47 -8.52 16.01
C ASN A 224 -15.99 -7.17 16.55
N GLY A 225 -16.83 -6.45 15.79
CA GLY A 225 -17.35 -5.13 16.18
C GLY A 225 -16.38 -3.95 15.95
N TRP A 226 -15.19 -4.19 15.40
CA TRP A 226 -14.13 -3.18 15.31
C TRP A 226 -13.68 -2.85 13.89
N VAL A 227 -13.48 -3.88 13.05
CA VAL A 227 -12.85 -3.74 11.74
C VAL A 227 -13.86 -4.02 10.65
N ASN A 228 -14.05 -3.09 9.72
CA ASN A 228 -14.99 -3.29 8.62
C ASN A 228 -14.58 -4.49 7.75
N ILE A 229 -15.55 -5.33 7.41
CA ILE A 229 -15.37 -6.38 6.41
C ILE A 229 -15.73 -5.76 5.06
N PRO A 230 -14.75 -5.53 4.16
CA PRO A 230 -15.04 -4.94 2.86
C PRO A 230 -15.96 -5.84 2.04
N SER A 231 -16.85 -5.22 1.27
CA SER A 231 -17.77 -5.89 0.35
C SER A 231 -17.06 -6.29 -0.95
N TYR A 232 -16.06 -5.53 -1.39
CA TYR A 232 -15.27 -5.82 -2.59
C TYR A 232 -13.77 -5.59 -2.38
N PHE A 233 -12.97 -6.32 -3.16
CA PHE A 233 -11.58 -5.98 -3.46
C PHE A 233 -11.48 -5.61 -4.94
N TRP A 234 -10.64 -4.65 -5.26
CA TRP A 234 -10.34 -4.26 -6.64
C TRP A 234 -8.84 -3.99 -6.81
N SER A 235 -8.34 -4.15 -8.03
CA SER A 235 -6.95 -3.84 -8.37
C SER A 235 -6.89 -3.30 -9.78
N ALA A 236 -6.02 -2.34 -10.02
CA ALA A 236 -5.77 -1.78 -11.34
C ALA A 236 -4.30 -1.51 -11.53
N TYR A 237 -3.85 -1.57 -12.78
CA TYR A 237 -2.49 -1.22 -13.14
C TYR A 237 -2.46 -0.25 -14.31
N CYS A 238 -1.39 0.53 -14.40
CA CYS A 238 -1.09 1.39 -15.52
C CYS A 238 0.39 1.26 -15.90
N CYS A 239 0.64 0.93 -17.17
CA CYS A 239 1.97 0.87 -17.76
C CYS A 239 2.19 2.13 -18.60
N LEU A 240 3.27 2.86 -18.33
CA LEU A 240 3.71 4.02 -19.10
C LEU A 240 4.89 3.63 -19.99
N ASP A 241 5.14 4.33 -21.08
CA ASP A 241 6.43 4.22 -21.78
C ASP A 241 7.53 5.05 -21.06
N ASN A 242 8.74 5.04 -21.61
CA ASN A 242 9.87 5.81 -21.07
C ASN A 242 9.70 7.33 -21.17
N ASN A 243 8.69 7.82 -21.91
CA ASN A 243 8.31 9.22 -21.99
C ASN A 243 7.13 9.55 -21.06
N ASN A 244 6.78 8.63 -20.15
CA ASN A 244 5.64 8.72 -19.25
C ASN A 244 4.30 8.84 -19.99
N VAL A 245 4.14 8.23 -21.16
CA VAL A 245 2.87 8.17 -21.89
C VAL A 245 2.16 6.84 -21.56
N PRO A 246 0.90 6.85 -21.09
CA PRO A 246 0.13 5.64 -20.83
C PRO A 246 0.02 4.74 -22.06
N GLN A 247 0.29 3.44 -21.88
CA GLN A 247 0.32 2.46 -22.98
C GLN A 247 -0.80 1.42 -22.86
N ILE A 248 -1.02 0.92 -21.64
CA ILE A 248 -2.08 -0.03 -21.30
C ILE A 248 -2.43 0.12 -19.82
N SER A 249 -3.71 0.08 -19.52
CA SER A 249 -4.26 0.14 -18.18
C SER A 249 -5.48 -0.78 -18.11
N ASN A 250 -5.57 -1.60 -17.06
CA ASN A 250 -6.73 -2.45 -16.82
C ASN A 250 -7.00 -2.55 -15.31
N GLY A 251 -8.22 -2.98 -15.00
CA GLY A 251 -8.73 -3.17 -13.65
C GLY A 251 -9.46 -4.51 -13.49
N TYR A 252 -9.61 -4.88 -12.22
CA TYR A 252 -10.32 -6.05 -11.75
C TYR A 252 -11.11 -5.69 -10.49
N ILE A 253 -12.28 -6.27 -10.30
CA ILE A 253 -13.10 -6.09 -9.09
C ILE A 253 -13.89 -7.37 -8.76
N GLY A 254 -13.87 -7.79 -7.51
CA GLY A 254 -14.55 -9.00 -7.05
C GLY A 254 -15.16 -8.85 -5.67
N MET A 255 -16.32 -9.47 -5.47
CA MET A 255 -17.01 -9.51 -4.17
C MET A 255 -16.19 -10.31 -3.15
N ASN A 256 -16.15 -9.86 -1.91
CA ASN A 256 -15.47 -10.54 -0.81
C ASN A 256 -16.34 -11.67 -0.24
N VAL A 257 -16.61 -12.70 -1.04
CA VAL A 257 -17.52 -13.81 -0.71
C VAL A 257 -16.91 -15.16 -1.12
N ILE A 258 -17.47 -16.25 -0.59
CA ILE A 258 -17.13 -17.60 -1.05
C ILE A 258 -17.54 -17.76 -2.51
N HIS A 259 -16.70 -18.41 -3.33
CA HIS A 259 -16.94 -18.60 -4.77
C HIS A 259 -17.17 -17.29 -5.55
N SER A 260 -16.49 -16.21 -5.13
CA SER A 260 -16.55 -14.92 -5.81
C SER A 260 -16.21 -15.03 -7.30
N LYS A 261 -17.03 -14.37 -8.12
CA LYS A 261 -16.70 -14.04 -9.51
C LYS A 261 -15.98 -12.69 -9.52
N VAL A 262 -14.79 -12.67 -10.11
CA VAL A 262 -14.03 -11.44 -10.31
C VAL A 262 -14.27 -10.95 -11.73
N ASP A 263 -14.73 -9.71 -11.85
CA ASP A 263 -14.83 -9.01 -13.13
C ASP A 263 -13.44 -8.49 -13.52
N GLY A 264 -12.99 -8.79 -14.73
CA GLY A 264 -11.73 -8.31 -15.29
C GLY A 264 -11.10 -9.30 -16.28
N PRO A 265 -10.11 -8.87 -17.08
CA PRO A 265 -9.63 -7.49 -17.19
C PRO A 265 -10.70 -6.57 -17.82
N ILE A 266 -10.96 -5.43 -17.19
CA ILE A 266 -11.76 -4.33 -17.73
C ILE A 266 -10.88 -3.09 -17.87
N THR A 267 -11.29 -2.09 -18.65
CA THR A 267 -10.54 -0.82 -18.69
C THR A 267 -10.57 -0.13 -17.34
N VAL A 268 -9.56 0.70 -17.04
CA VAL A 268 -9.57 1.52 -15.81
C VAL A 268 -10.80 2.42 -15.77
N ALA A 269 -11.18 3.05 -16.88
CA ALA A 269 -12.40 3.86 -16.94
C ALA A 269 -13.68 3.07 -16.58
N ALA A 270 -13.79 1.80 -17.00
CA ALA A 270 -14.92 0.96 -16.62
C ALA A 270 -14.89 0.59 -15.13
N LEU A 271 -13.71 0.34 -14.56
CA LEU A 271 -13.55 0.13 -13.13
C LEU A 271 -13.92 1.40 -12.34
N GLU A 272 -13.42 2.58 -12.75
CA GLU A 272 -13.74 3.87 -12.15
C GLU A 272 -15.25 4.15 -12.17
N GLY A 273 -15.93 3.80 -13.27
CA GLY A 273 -17.39 3.87 -13.37
C GLY A 273 -18.10 3.01 -12.32
N LYS A 274 -17.65 1.77 -12.08
CA LYS A 274 -18.16 0.91 -11.00
C LYS A 274 -17.85 1.52 -9.62
N LEU A 275 -16.59 1.90 -9.38
CA LEU A 275 -16.16 2.44 -8.08
C LEU A 275 -16.89 3.73 -7.70
N SER A 276 -17.30 4.52 -8.69
CA SER A 276 -18.02 5.78 -8.48
C SER A 276 -19.51 5.60 -8.20
N ASP A 277 -20.07 4.41 -8.44
CA ASP A 277 -21.51 4.18 -8.30
C ASP A 277 -21.97 4.17 -6.83
N ASN A 278 -23.30 4.19 -6.64
CA ASN A 278 -23.93 4.21 -5.31
C ASN A 278 -23.76 2.91 -4.50
N ASN A 279 -23.31 1.82 -5.14
CA ASN A 279 -23.08 0.53 -4.49
C ASN A 279 -21.62 0.37 -4.02
N HIS A 280 -20.72 1.29 -4.41
CA HIS A 280 -19.31 1.28 -4.00
C HIS A 280 -18.95 2.53 -3.19
N TYR A 281 -18.24 3.52 -3.75
CA TYR A 281 -17.84 4.71 -2.98
C TYR A 281 -18.85 5.86 -3.01
N ALA A 282 -19.88 5.79 -3.87
CA ALA A 282 -20.92 6.82 -4.02
C ALA A 282 -20.36 8.25 -4.22
N THR A 283 -19.22 8.35 -4.90
CA THR A 283 -18.53 9.60 -5.18
C THR A 283 -17.64 9.41 -6.41
N PRO A 284 -17.38 10.46 -7.23
CA PRO A 284 -16.43 10.35 -8.34
C PRO A 284 -15.08 9.79 -7.88
N PHE A 285 -14.72 8.62 -8.40
CA PHE A 285 -13.52 7.89 -8.02
C PHE A 285 -12.64 7.65 -9.24
N SER A 286 -11.42 8.17 -9.20
CA SER A 286 -10.40 7.90 -10.19
C SER A 286 -9.22 7.18 -9.56
N VAL A 287 -8.71 6.15 -10.23
CA VAL A 287 -7.59 5.33 -9.76
C VAL A 287 -6.25 5.97 -10.13
N PHE A 288 -6.17 6.61 -11.29
CA PHE A 288 -4.94 7.24 -11.80
C PHE A 288 -5.18 8.71 -12.22
N GLY A 289 -6.13 9.39 -11.59
CA GLY A 289 -6.50 10.79 -11.85
C GLY A 289 -6.99 11.06 -13.28
N GLY A 290 -7.60 10.06 -13.93
CA GLY A 290 -8.15 10.13 -15.29
C GLY A 290 -7.10 10.16 -16.39
N ARG A 291 -5.88 9.68 -16.08
CA ARG A 291 -4.73 9.72 -16.98
C ARG A 291 -4.19 8.34 -17.36
N CYS A 292 -4.88 7.31 -16.90
CA CYS A 292 -4.84 5.94 -17.36
C CYS A 292 -6.31 5.48 -17.41
#